data_AF-A0A521PWE0-F1
#
_entry.id   AF-A0A521PWE0-F1
#
_cell.length_a   1.000
_cell.length_b   1.000
_cell.length_c   1.000
_cell.angle_alpha   90.00
_cell.angle_beta   90.00
_cell.angle_gamma   90.00
#
_symmetry.space_group_name_H-M   'P 1'
#
loop_
_entity.id
_entity.type
_entity.pdbx_description
1 polymer ?
#
loop_
_entity_poly.entity_id
_entity_poly.type
_entity_poly.pdbx_seq_one_letter_code
_entity_poly.pdbx_strand_id
1 'polypeptide(L)'
;SESKKLEEQRNQIKEETKKLEEEKQKFMEEVNAYNIAKAAIDSELSIAMQSSEQANSKIATNTRRLGQIDTRLPEIEIEITSLHEKRSLLESQIGQLKESIKSIEETKRSTNTELASVDSEIHQVLKQQSQITTNKIKVDEKIKNLTNSLNDAKLSLSKIEAERTDIVSKIEQNSARIKSFATEKEKLFDLEQKLRVVKAGHEAIINELKSRLANMAERRTKTEKDIEENSLILEKASKAAAQHEAKIRVVKEVMHEDYSIAKLKEDSKRLGIQGLVYEVLSWDKQYERPILAVGSDWLKALVVNDFGTLLGLAEFAQEKKLPKIKIIPLDAIPNSKVELPKESGIIGVLSDYVKCDDKFVALKNFIFGNIVLADSKESAYILSKKGYKAVTTDGQFFEADANAVVIDINSKISKLTKIILLSTSVDDIIQALSLLKKFIQDKKSKLKKIERITKSLEDKYHVSETGLANVDLHFVDIKAKVKSITSTEDQLASRISQLTRHDESLKTNVAKVESYIASLEERITVTK
;
A
#
# COMPACT_ATOMS: atom_id res chain seq x y z
N SER A 1 -116.08 236.18 11.28
CA SER A 1 -114.99 235.54 10.51
C SER A 1 -115.01 234.06 10.83
N GLU A 2 -115.20 233.25 9.78
CA GLU A 2 -115.43 231.80 9.78
C GLU A 2 -114.25 230.93 10.24
N SER A 3 -113.02 231.44 10.30
CA SER A 3 -111.85 230.54 10.18
C SER A 3 -111.28 229.97 11.48
N LYS A 4 -111.30 230.68 12.62
CA LYS A 4 -110.33 230.35 13.70
C LYS A 4 -110.70 229.24 14.69
N LYS A 5 -111.97 228.99 15.07
CA LYS A 5 -112.27 227.99 16.13
C LYS A 5 -112.59 226.58 15.63
N LEU A 6 -112.82 226.44 14.32
CA LEU A 6 -112.74 225.17 13.59
C LEU A 6 -111.42 224.41 13.89
N GLU A 7 -110.33 225.13 14.21
CA GLU A 7 -109.03 224.52 14.53
C GLU A 7 -108.95 223.96 15.96
N GLU A 8 -109.78 224.46 16.87
CA GLU A 8 -109.80 224.02 18.27
C GLU A 8 -110.64 222.74 18.43
N GLN A 9 -111.72 222.63 17.64
CA GLN A 9 -112.41 221.35 17.42
C GLN A 9 -111.43 220.30 16.86
N ARG A 10 -110.52 220.70 15.98
CA ARG A 10 -109.57 219.78 15.35
C ARG A 10 -108.49 219.28 16.32
N ASN A 11 -108.02 220.12 17.23
CA ASN A 11 -107.05 219.70 18.24
C ASN A 11 -107.67 218.82 19.32
N GLN A 12 -108.91 219.07 19.74
CA GLN A 12 -109.62 218.18 20.67
C GLN A 12 -109.87 216.80 20.07
N ILE A 13 -110.29 216.74 18.81
CA ILE A 13 -110.46 215.46 18.10
C ILE A 13 -109.13 214.70 18.02
N LYS A 14 -108.00 215.38 17.75
CA LYS A 14 -106.66 214.77 17.75
C LYS A 14 -106.26 214.20 19.11
N GLU A 15 -106.59 214.91 20.18
CA GLU A 15 -106.24 214.48 21.54
C GLU A 15 -107.11 213.30 22.00
N GLU A 16 -108.39 213.27 21.61
CA GLU A 16 -109.25 212.09 21.78
C GLU A 16 -108.80 210.91 20.91
N THR A 17 -108.32 211.15 19.68
CA THR A 17 -107.78 210.06 18.85
C THR A 17 -106.55 209.45 19.52
N LYS A 18 -105.71 210.26 20.17
CA LYS A 18 -104.54 209.78 20.90
C LYS A 18 -104.90 208.93 22.13
N LYS A 19 -105.96 209.30 22.86
CA LYS A 19 -106.51 208.47 23.94
C LYS A 19 -107.06 207.14 23.44
N LEU A 20 -107.77 207.14 22.31
CA LEU A 20 -108.28 205.91 21.67
C LEU A 20 -107.16 204.99 21.19
N GLU A 21 -106.03 205.55 20.72
CA GLU A 21 -104.85 204.77 20.36
C GLU A 21 -104.15 204.19 21.60
N GLU A 22 -104.07 204.94 22.71
CA GLU A 22 -103.52 204.45 24.00
C GLU A 22 -104.41 203.37 24.65
N GLU A 23 -105.74 203.48 24.58
CA GLU A 23 -106.67 202.46 25.06
C GLU A 23 -106.60 201.17 24.23
N LYS A 24 -106.44 201.27 22.92
CA LYS A 24 -106.24 200.11 22.04
C LYS A 24 -104.92 199.39 22.36
N GLN A 25 -103.86 200.13 22.68
CA GLN A 25 -102.56 199.54 23.07
C GLN A 25 -102.67 198.76 24.39
N LYS A 26 -103.39 199.32 25.39
CA LYS A 26 -103.66 198.61 26.66
C LYS A 26 -104.53 197.36 26.48
N PHE A 27 -105.55 197.41 25.62
CA PHE A 27 -106.42 196.26 25.39
C PHE A 27 -105.67 195.10 24.71
N MET A 28 -104.72 195.40 23.81
CA MET A 28 -103.87 194.38 23.21
C MET A 28 -102.91 193.71 24.22
N GLU A 29 -102.46 194.43 25.26
CA GLU A 29 -101.67 193.85 26.35
C GLU A 29 -102.50 192.88 27.21
N GLU A 30 -103.77 193.19 27.49
CA GLU A 30 -104.66 192.28 28.23
C GLU A 30 -104.99 190.99 27.45
N VAL A 31 -105.23 191.08 26.13
CA VAL A 31 -105.48 189.90 25.29
C VAL A 31 -104.23 189.00 25.22
N ASN A 32 -103.04 189.59 25.26
CA ASN A 32 -101.80 188.83 25.29
C ASN A 32 -101.59 188.14 26.65
N ALA A 33 -101.90 188.82 27.76
CA ALA A 33 -101.85 188.23 29.10
C ALA A 33 -102.81 187.04 29.26
N TYR A 34 -104.02 187.12 28.68
CA TYR A 34 -104.99 186.02 28.70
C TYR A 34 -104.54 184.79 27.92
N ASN A 35 -103.92 184.98 26.75
CA ASN A 35 -103.38 183.86 25.96
C ASN A 35 -102.20 183.16 26.65
N ILE A 36 -101.37 183.91 27.38
CA ILE A 36 -100.26 183.35 28.18
C ILE A 36 -100.82 182.49 29.33
N ALA A 37 -101.87 182.94 30.02
CA ALA A 37 -102.48 182.17 31.10
C ALA A 37 -103.17 180.88 30.59
N LYS A 38 -103.84 180.93 29.44
CA LYS A 38 -104.45 179.74 28.83
C LYS A 38 -103.41 178.69 28.42
N ALA A 39 -102.29 179.12 27.86
CA ALA A 39 -101.19 178.23 27.48
C ALA A 39 -100.53 177.55 28.70
N ALA A 40 -100.47 178.24 29.85
CA ALA A 40 -99.93 177.66 31.08
C ALA A 40 -100.81 176.52 31.62
N ILE A 41 -102.13 176.69 31.60
CA ILE A 41 -103.08 175.67 32.09
C ILE A 41 -103.09 174.42 31.19
N ASP A 42 -103.07 174.60 29.87
CA ASP A 42 -102.98 173.47 28.93
C ASP A 42 -101.66 172.69 29.10
N SER A 43 -100.56 173.36 29.46
CA SER A 43 -99.27 172.72 29.74
C SER A 43 -99.30 171.89 31.03
N GLU A 44 -99.96 172.35 32.09
CA GLU A 44 -100.05 171.60 33.34
C GLU A 44 -100.91 170.33 33.19
N LEU A 45 -102.00 170.41 32.42
CA LEU A 45 -102.87 169.26 32.16
C LEU A 45 -102.13 168.14 31.41
N SER A 46 -101.27 168.51 30.45
CA SER A 46 -100.47 167.57 29.66
C SER A 46 -99.42 166.83 30.51
N ILE A 47 -98.77 167.52 31.45
CA ILE A 47 -97.75 166.94 32.34
C ILE A 47 -98.38 165.92 33.30
N ALA A 48 -99.57 166.20 33.84
CA ALA A 48 -100.26 165.28 34.74
C ALA A 48 -100.70 163.99 34.03
N MET A 49 -101.16 164.10 32.78
CA MET A 49 -101.57 162.96 31.95
C MET A 49 -100.39 162.03 31.63
N GLN A 50 -99.24 162.61 31.25
CA GLN A 50 -98.03 161.85 30.92
C GLN A 50 -97.45 161.08 32.11
N SER A 51 -97.54 161.64 33.33
CA SER A 51 -97.07 160.99 34.57
C SER A 51 -97.88 159.72 34.92
N SER A 52 -99.21 159.76 34.73
CA SER A 52 -100.10 158.62 35.01
C SER A 52 -99.85 157.43 34.06
N GLU A 53 -99.66 157.73 32.77
CA GLU A 53 -99.41 156.70 31.75
C GLU A 53 -98.04 156.02 31.93
N GLN A 54 -97.01 156.76 32.34
CA GLN A 54 -95.70 156.18 32.68
C GLN A 54 -95.76 155.22 33.87
N ALA A 55 -96.53 155.55 34.92
CA ALA A 55 -96.67 154.69 36.09
C ALA A 55 -97.35 153.35 35.75
N ASN A 56 -98.42 153.38 34.94
CA ASN A 56 -99.11 152.16 34.51
C ASN A 56 -98.23 151.24 33.65
N SER A 57 -97.39 151.81 32.78
CA SER A 57 -96.46 151.01 31.97
C SER A 57 -95.44 150.23 32.82
N LYS A 58 -94.94 150.83 33.91
CA LYS A 58 -93.95 150.23 34.83
C LYS A 58 -94.55 149.09 35.65
N ILE A 59 -95.80 149.23 36.09
CA ILE A 59 -96.49 148.17 36.83
C ILE A 59 -96.70 146.95 35.93
N ALA A 60 -97.16 147.15 34.69
CA ALA A 60 -97.35 146.05 33.74
C ALA A 60 -96.06 145.28 33.42
N THR A 61 -94.91 145.95 33.35
CA THR A 61 -93.60 145.29 33.10
C THR A 61 -93.12 144.49 34.30
N ASN A 62 -93.26 145.01 35.51
CA ASN A 62 -92.82 144.32 36.72
C ASN A 62 -93.67 143.08 37.03
N THR A 63 -94.98 143.13 36.79
CA THR A 63 -95.85 141.95 36.96
C THR A 63 -95.46 140.81 36.02
N ARG A 64 -95.08 141.10 34.76
CA ARG A 64 -94.56 140.09 33.82
C ARG A 64 -93.22 139.50 34.26
N ARG A 65 -92.32 140.31 34.83
CA ARG A 65 -91.00 139.85 35.32
C ARG A 65 -91.13 138.92 36.53
N LEU A 66 -92.01 139.24 37.48
CA LEU A 66 -92.26 138.38 38.64
C LEU A 66 -92.79 137.00 38.23
N GLY A 67 -93.74 136.96 37.28
CA GLY A 67 -94.25 135.68 36.75
C GLY A 67 -93.20 134.80 36.05
N GLN A 68 -92.14 135.37 35.46
CA GLN A 68 -91.04 134.60 34.88
C GLN A 68 -90.03 134.09 35.91
N ILE A 69 -89.87 134.81 37.03
CA ILE A 69 -88.97 134.42 38.12
C ILE A 69 -89.60 133.28 38.92
N ASP A 70 -90.91 133.35 39.19
CA ASP A 70 -91.63 132.30 39.95
C ASP A 70 -91.67 130.95 39.21
N THR A 71 -91.62 130.92 37.88
CA THR A 71 -91.54 129.66 37.13
C THR A 71 -90.14 129.07 37.05
N ARG A 72 -89.08 129.89 37.03
CA ARG A 72 -87.69 129.41 36.89
C ARG A 72 -87.01 128.94 38.18
N LEU A 73 -87.42 129.47 39.32
CA LEU A 73 -86.88 129.07 40.62
C LEU A 73 -87.00 127.55 40.90
N PRO A 74 -88.19 126.92 40.75
CA PRO A 74 -88.32 125.48 40.99
C PRO A 74 -87.61 124.61 39.94
N GLU A 75 -87.49 125.05 38.69
CA GLU A 75 -86.74 124.32 37.65
C GLU A 75 -85.25 124.17 38.02
N ILE A 76 -84.63 125.24 38.53
CA ILE A 76 -83.21 125.24 38.93
C ILE A 76 -82.98 124.38 40.19
N GLU A 77 -83.94 124.33 41.10
CA GLU A 77 -83.85 123.55 42.34
C GLU A 77 -83.88 122.03 42.09
N ILE A 78 -84.69 121.61 41.10
CA ILE A 78 -84.72 120.21 40.62
C ILE A 78 -83.39 119.84 39.91
N GLU A 79 -82.79 120.77 39.16
CA GLU A 79 -81.53 120.50 38.46
C GLU A 79 -80.36 120.31 39.43
N ILE A 80 -80.28 121.13 40.49
CA ILE A 80 -79.25 121.04 41.55
C ILE A 80 -79.33 119.71 42.32
N THR A 81 -80.54 119.27 42.67
CA THR A 81 -80.74 118.00 43.37
C THR A 81 -80.31 116.80 42.51
N SER A 82 -80.63 116.80 41.21
CA SER A 82 -80.19 115.75 40.28
C SER A 82 -78.66 115.66 40.11
N LEU A 83 -77.96 116.79 40.16
CA LEU A 83 -76.50 116.83 40.07
C LEU A 83 -75.83 116.34 41.36
N HIS A 84 -76.45 116.59 42.52
CA HIS A 84 -75.95 116.10 43.80
C HIS A 84 -76.03 114.56 43.91
N GLU A 85 -77.14 113.97 43.46
CA GLU A 85 -77.29 112.51 43.39
C GLU A 85 -76.24 111.86 42.47
N LYS A 86 -76.00 112.44 41.29
CA LYS A 86 -74.95 111.97 40.35
C LYS A 86 -73.55 112.02 40.98
N ARG A 87 -73.24 113.07 41.74
CA ARG A 87 -71.94 113.20 42.41
C ARG A 87 -71.75 112.14 43.50
N SER A 88 -72.78 111.89 44.32
CA SER A 88 -72.75 110.87 45.37
C SER A 88 -72.52 109.46 44.80
N LEU A 89 -73.17 109.13 43.67
CA LEU A 89 -72.98 107.85 42.99
C LEU A 89 -71.54 107.64 42.50
N LEU A 90 -70.93 108.69 41.92
CA LEU A 90 -69.53 108.64 41.44
C LEU A 90 -68.53 108.50 42.59
N GLU A 91 -68.74 109.18 43.72
CA GLU A 91 -67.90 109.02 44.92
C GLU A 91 -67.95 107.59 45.47
N SER A 92 -69.12 106.94 45.46
CA SER A 92 -69.26 105.52 45.83
C SER A 92 -68.51 104.57 44.88
N GLN A 93 -68.60 104.79 43.56
CA GLN A 93 -67.87 103.99 42.56
C GLN A 93 -66.35 104.14 42.68
N ILE A 94 -65.85 105.35 42.97
CA ILE A 94 -64.42 105.58 43.21
C ILE A 94 -63.92 104.84 44.46
N GLY A 95 -64.76 104.76 45.51
CA GLY A 95 -64.47 103.96 46.70
C GLY A 95 -64.29 102.46 46.39
N GLN A 96 -65.24 101.88 45.64
CA GLN A 96 -65.20 100.45 45.26
C GLN A 96 -63.99 100.11 44.37
N LEU A 97 -63.62 101.02 43.45
CA LEU A 97 -62.44 100.85 42.60
C LEU A 97 -61.14 100.89 43.42
N LYS A 98 -61.05 101.76 44.44
CA LYS A 98 -59.87 101.80 45.33
C LYS A 98 -59.70 100.53 46.16
N GLU A 99 -60.79 99.98 46.70
CA GLU A 99 -60.74 98.69 47.41
C GLU A 99 -60.34 97.54 46.48
N SER A 100 -60.84 97.55 45.24
CA SER A 100 -60.47 96.56 44.22
C SER A 100 -59.00 96.65 43.82
N ILE A 101 -58.44 97.86 43.69
CA ILE A 101 -57.00 98.04 43.42
C ILE A 101 -56.17 97.51 44.58
N LYS A 102 -56.57 97.81 45.82
CA LYS A 102 -55.84 97.35 47.01
C LYS A 102 -55.83 95.82 47.14
N SER A 103 -56.96 95.15 46.87
CA SER A 103 -57.02 93.69 46.88
C SER A 103 -56.22 93.05 45.74
N ILE A 104 -56.16 93.69 44.56
CA ILE A 104 -55.30 93.26 43.44
C ILE A 104 -53.81 93.41 43.79
N GLU A 105 -53.42 94.48 44.51
CA GLU A 105 -52.02 94.65 44.94
C GLU A 105 -51.61 93.63 46.01
N GLU A 106 -52.49 93.30 46.96
CA GLU A 106 -52.25 92.26 47.96
C GLU A 106 -52.15 90.87 47.33
N THR A 107 -53.04 90.54 46.40
CA THR A 107 -52.96 89.27 45.64
C THR A 107 -51.70 89.21 44.81
N LYS A 108 -51.32 90.28 44.08
CA LYS A 108 -50.03 90.36 43.35
C LYS A 108 -48.84 90.12 44.27
N ARG A 109 -48.85 90.65 45.49
CA ARG A 109 -47.77 90.45 46.46
C ARG A 109 -47.70 89.00 46.95
N SER A 110 -48.85 88.38 47.24
CA SER A 110 -48.93 86.95 47.61
C SER A 110 -48.46 86.04 46.48
N THR A 111 -48.92 86.28 45.26
CA THR A 111 -48.52 85.50 44.08
C THR A 111 -47.03 85.66 43.79
N ASN A 112 -46.45 86.85 43.98
CA ASN A 112 -44.99 87.02 43.84
C ASN A 112 -44.19 86.27 44.91
N THR A 113 -44.69 86.20 46.16
CA THR A 113 -44.01 85.40 47.20
C THR A 113 -44.13 83.90 46.94
N GLU A 114 -45.27 83.44 46.44
CA GLU A 114 -45.46 82.06 46.00
C GLU A 114 -44.55 81.73 44.81
N LEU A 115 -44.44 82.64 43.83
CA LEU A 115 -43.58 82.48 42.66
C LEU A 115 -42.10 82.36 43.06
N ALA A 116 -41.64 83.17 44.00
CA ALA A 116 -40.27 83.08 44.52
C ALA A 116 -40.01 81.76 45.28
N SER A 117 -41.01 81.25 46.02
CA SER A 117 -40.93 79.94 46.68
C SER A 117 -40.84 78.81 45.65
N VAL A 118 -41.69 78.85 44.63
CA VAL A 118 -41.71 77.88 43.53
C VAL A 118 -40.40 77.91 42.74
N ASP A 119 -39.84 79.09 42.45
CA ASP A 119 -38.53 79.22 41.80
C ASP A 119 -37.39 78.61 42.65
N SER A 120 -37.45 78.77 43.98
CA SER A 120 -36.50 78.13 44.89
C SER A 120 -36.63 76.61 44.88
N GLU A 121 -37.85 76.08 44.90
CA GLU A 121 -38.12 74.64 44.77
C GLU A 121 -37.64 74.10 43.41
N ILE A 122 -37.90 74.81 42.32
CA ILE A 122 -37.41 74.48 40.97
C ILE A 122 -35.89 74.42 40.95
N HIS A 123 -35.20 75.40 41.53
CA HIS A 123 -33.74 75.38 41.61
C HIS A 123 -33.21 74.20 42.42
N GLN A 124 -33.86 73.83 43.54
CA GLN A 124 -33.49 72.67 44.34
C GLN A 124 -33.70 71.36 43.56
N VAL A 125 -34.83 71.23 42.87
CA VAL A 125 -35.12 70.08 42.01
C VAL A 125 -34.13 69.99 40.85
N LEU A 126 -33.78 71.09 40.19
CA LEU A 126 -32.77 71.13 39.12
C LEU A 126 -31.39 70.69 39.62
N LYS A 127 -31.01 71.10 40.84
CA LYS A 127 -29.75 70.68 41.48
C LYS A 127 -29.75 69.18 41.81
N GLN A 128 -30.85 68.67 42.36
CA GLN A 128 -31.01 67.23 42.60
C GLN A 128 -31.00 66.45 41.29
N GLN A 129 -31.66 66.95 40.24
CA GLN A 129 -31.68 66.36 38.90
C GLN A 129 -30.30 66.32 38.28
N SER A 130 -29.48 67.37 38.41
CA SER A 130 -28.10 67.36 37.89
C SER A 130 -27.22 66.35 38.63
N GLN A 131 -27.40 66.24 39.95
CA GLN A 131 -26.63 65.30 40.78
C GLN A 131 -27.03 63.85 40.53
N ILE A 132 -28.33 63.58 40.36
CA ILE A 132 -28.85 62.27 39.94
C ILE A 132 -28.37 61.94 38.52
N THR A 133 -28.40 62.88 37.58
CA THR A 133 -27.88 62.69 36.22
C THR A 133 -26.40 62.33 36.22
N THR A 134 -25.59 63.03 37.04
CA THR A 134 -24.15 62.75 37.18
C THR A 134 -23.89 61.37 37.78
N ASN A 135 -24.65 60.99 38.81
CA ASN A 135 -24.56 59.66 39.41
C ASN A 135 -25.03 58.56 38.45
N LYS A 136 -26.10 58.82 37.68
CA LYS A 136 -26.58 57.92 36.64
C LYS A 136 -25.51 57.68 35.58
N ILE A 137 -24.84 58.73 35.07
CA ILE A 137 -23.75 58.59 34.11
C ILE A 137 -22.61 57.73 34.69
N LYS A 138 -22.21 57.94 35.95
CA LYS A 138 -21.18 57.12 36.62
C LYS A 138 -21.60 55.65 36.77
N VAL A 139 -22.85 55.40 37.12
CA VAL A 139 -23.41 54.04 37.24
C VAL A 139 -23.47 53.38 35.85
N ASP A 140 -23.95 54.10 34.83
CA ASP A 140 -24.02 53.63 33.45
C ASP A 140 -22.62 53.30 32.89
N GLU A 141 -21.61 54.13 33.16
CA GLU A 141 -20.21 53.83 32.82
C GLU A 141 -19.69 52.59 33.54
N LYS A 142 -20.01 52.42 34.82
CA LYS A 142 -19.60 51.25 35.61
C LYS A 142 -20.28 49.97 35.10
N ILE A 143 -21.57 50.04 34.78
CA ILE A 143 -22.33 48.94 34.16
C ILE A 143 -21.74 48.62 32.79
N LYS A 144 -21.41 49.62 31.96
CA LYS A 144 -20.77 49.41 30.66
C LYS A 144 -19.42 48.70 30.79
N ASN A 145 -18.58 49.14 31.73
CA ASN A 145 -17.28 48.51 31.97
C ASN A 145 -17.40 47.07 32.48
N LEU A 146 -18.33 46.81 33.41
CA LEU A 146 -18.63 45.46 33.89
C LEU A 146 -19.20 44.57 32.77
N THR A 147 -20.06 45.12 31.91
CA THR A 147 -20.65 44.40 30.77
C THR A 147 -19.59 44.04 29.72
N ASN A 148 -18.65 44.95 29.43
CA ASN A 148 -17.51 44.65 28.56
C ASN A 148 -16.64 43.54 29.17
N SER A 149 -16.31 43.64 30.47
CA SER A 149 -15.53 42.61 31.17
C SER A 149 -16.24 41.25 31.18
N LEU A 150 -17.57 41.24 31.28
CA LEU A 150 -18.39 40.03 31.22
C LEU A 150 -18.33 39.40 29.83
N ASN A 151 -18.47 40.20 28.77
CA ASN A 151 -18.37 39.71 27.39
C ASN A 151 -16.96 39.16 27.10
N ASP A 152 -15.91 39.84 27.55
CA ASP A 152 -14.54 39.37 27.41
C ASP A 152 -14.31 38.04 28.14
N ALA A 153 -14.85 37.90 29.37
CA ALA A 153 -14.79 36.66 30.12
C ALA A 153 -15.59 35.53 29.42
N LYS A 154 -16.78 35.81 28.90
CA LYS A 154 -17.60 34.84 28.13
C LYS A 154 -16.90 34.40 26.83
N LEU A 155 -16.26 35.32 26.12
CA LEU A 155 -15.45 35.01 24.94
C LEU A 155 -14.24 34.14 25.31
N SER A 156 -13.56 34.44 26.43
CA SER A 156 -12.45 33.62 26.93
C SER A 156 -12.92 32.22 27.31
N LEU A 157 -14.08 32.09 27.97
CA LEU A 157 -14.67 30.80 28.32
C LEU A 157 -14.93 29.97 27.07
N SER A 158 -15.62 30.56 26.08
CA SER A 158 -15.94 29.89 24.82
C SER A 158 -14.68 29.43 24.05
N LYS A 159 -13.59 30.22 24.08
CA LYS A 159 -12.29 29.81 23.51
C LYS A 159 -11.70 28.60 24.24
N ILE A 160 -11.67 28.63 25.57
CA ILE A 160 -11.14 27.53 26.39
C ILE A 160 -11.97 26.26 26.17
N GLU A 161 -13.30 26.37 26.11
CA GLU A 161 -14.19 25.26 25.82
C GLU A 161 -13.95 24.67 24.43
N ALA A 162 -13.80 25.53 23.40
CA ALA A 162 -13.47 25.09 22.05
C ALA A 162 -12.13 24.32 22.01
N GLU A 163 -11.08 24.87 22.63
CA GLU A 163 -9.77 24.20 22.76
C GLU A 163 -9.91 22.85 23.48
N ARG A 164 -10.72 22.79 24.53
CA ARG A 164 -10.98 21.57 25.30
C ARG A 164 -11.64 20.50 24.43
N THR A 165 -12.67 20.86 23.67
CA THR A 165 -13.35 19.91 22.77
C THR A 165 -12.42 19.36 21.68
N ASP A 166 -11.53 20.19 21.14
CA ASP A 166 -10.50 19.75 20.19
C ASP A 166 -9.50 18.78 20.82
N ILE A 167 -9.03 19.05 22.04
CA ILE A 167 -8.13 18.16 22.78
C ILE A 167 -8.79 16.82 23.08
N VAL A 168 -10.04 16.82 23.56
CA VAL A 168 -10.79 15.59 23.83
C VAL A 168 -10.96 14.77 22.55
N SER A 169 -11.31 15.42 21.43
CA SER A 169 -11.40 14.73 20.13
C SER A 169 -10.05 14.11 19.71
N LYS A 170 -8.94 14.83 19.90
CA LYS A 170 -7.58 14.30 19.61
C LYS A 170 -7.22 13.10 20.50
N ILE A 171 -7.59 13.13 21.79
CA ILE A 171 -7.41 11.99 22.70
C ILE A 171 -8.21 10.79 22.21
N GLU A 172 -9.49 10.97 21.87
CA GLU A 172 -10.36 9.91 21.37
C GLU A 172 -9.81 9.29 20.08
N GLN A 173 -9.42 10.11 19.10
CA GLN A 173 -8.83 9.65 17.84
C GLN A 173 -7.53 8.86 18.06
N ASN A 174 -6.63 9.35 18.91
CA ASN A 174 -5.39 8.64 19.22
C ASN A 174 -5.67 7.32 19.97
N SER A 175 -6.65 7.30 20.88
CA SER A 175 -7.05 6.08 21.61
C SER A 175 -7.66 5.04 20.67
N ALA A 176 -8.46 5.46 19.68
CA ALA A 176 -9.02 4.59 18.66
C ALA A 176 -7.92 4.00 17.76
N ARG A 177 -6.91 4.80 17.41
CA ARG A 177 -5.72 4.32 16.67
C ARG A 177 -4.95 3.25 17.45
N ILE A 178 -4.70 3.46 18.75
CA ILE A 178 -4.04 2.46 19.61
C ILE A 178 -4.86 1.15 19.62
N LYS A 179 -6.19 1.22 19.79
CA LYS A 179 -7.05 0.02 19.71
C LYS A 179 -6.95 -0.67 18.36
N SER A 180 -6.90 0.07 17.25
CA SER A 180 -6.73 -0.52 15.92
C SER A 180 -5.38 -1.22 15.76
N PHE A 181 -4.30 -0.67 16.33
CA PHE A 181 -2.98 -1.32 16.35
C PHE A 181 -2.96 -2.61 17.17
N ALA A 182 -3.72 -2.70 18.26
CA ALA A 182 -3.88 -3.95 19.00
C ALA A 182 -4.48 -5.06 18.11
N THR A 183 -5.54 -4.74 17.36
CA THR A 183 -6.15 -5.70 16.41
C THR A 183 -5.22 -6.05 15.25
N GLU A 184 -4.38 -5.11 14.79
CA GLU A 184 -3.39 -5.39 13.74
C GLU A 184 -2.28 -6.29 14.25
N LYS A 185 -1.79 -6.08 15.48
CA LYS A 185 -0.81 -6.94 16.13
C LYS A 185 -1.31 -8.37 16.31
N GLU A 186 -2.57 -8.55 16.68
CA GLU A 186 -3.20 -9.87 16.79
C GLU A 186 -3.22 -10.60 15.43
N LYS A 187 -3.61 -9.91 14.35
CA LYS A 187 -3.55 -10.47 12.99
C LYS A 187 -2.12 -10.82 12.56
N LEU A 188 -1.15 -9.98 12.89
CA LEU A 188 0.26 -10.24 12.60
C LEU A 188 0.79 -11.44 13.39
N PHE A 189 0.36 -11.61 14.64
CA PHE A 189 0.70 -12.76 15.46
C PHE A 189 0.11 -14.06 14.89
N ASP A 190 -1.15 -14.05 14.46
CA ASP A 190 -1.76 -15.20 13.78
C ASP A 190 -1.03 -15.57 12.50
N LEU A 191 -0.62 -14.57 11.72
CA LEU A 191 0.19 -14.77 10.52
C LEU A 191 1.57 -15.36 10.86
N GLU A 192 2.20 -14.86 11.93
CA GLU A 192 3.47 -15.38 12.44
C GLU A 192 3.36 -16.86 12.83
N GLN A 193 2.29 -17.26 13.53
CA GLN A 193 2.05 -18.67 13.89
C GLN A 193 1.87 -19.55 12.66
N LYS A 194 1.10 -19.09 11.66
CA LYS A 194 0.92 -19.82 10.39
C LYS A 194 2.25 -19.99 9.66
N LEU A 195 3.06 -18.93 9.57
CA LEU A 195 4.39 -19.00 8.96
C LEU A 195 5.33 -19.92 9.72
N ARG A 196 5.20 -20.04 11.05
CA ARG A 196 6.03 -20.95 11.86
C ARG A 196 5.76 -22.42 11.52
N VAL A 197 4.48 -22.77 11.30
CA VAL A 197 4.10 -24.12 10.84
C VAL A 197 4.67 -24.40 9.45
N VAL A 198 4.56 -23.43 8.53
CA VAL A 198 5.10 -23.57 7.16
C VAL A 198 6.63 -23.70 7.17
N LYS A 199 7.32 -22.91 8.00
CA LYS A 199 8.77 -23.00 8.20
C LYS A 199 9.21 -24.39 8.65
N ALA A 200 8.60 -24.90 9.71
CA ALA A 200 8.88 -26.24 10.21
C ALA A 200 8.60 -27.33 9.15
N GLY A 201 7.55 -27.13 8.33
CA GLY A 201 7.24 -27.99 7.20
C GLY A 201 8.36 -28.02 6.15
N HIS A 202 8.84 -26.84 5.72
CA HIS A 202 9.95 -26.76 4.77
C HIS A 202 11.26 -27.34 5.34
N GLU A 203 11.58 -27.08 6.60
CA GLU A 203 12.77 -27.63 7.26
C GLU A 203 12.73 -29.17 7.31
N ALA A 204 11.57 -29.76 7.65
CA ALA A 204 11.38 -31.20 7.66
C ALA A 204 11.55 -31.82 6.26
N ILE A 205 10.93 -31.22 5.24
CA ILE A 205 11.03 -31.66 3.84
C ILE A 205 12.48 -31.56 3.34
N ILE A 206 13.18 -30.47 3.65
CA ILE A 206 14.59 -30.27 3.27
C ILE A 206 15.47 -31.36 3.88
N ASN A 207 15.29 -31.69 5.16
CA ASN A 207 16.06 -32.75 5.82
C ASN A 207 15.76 -34.13 5.23
N GLU A 208 14.50 -34.44 4.93
CA GLU A 208 14.11 -35.68 4.25
C GLU A 208 14.75 -35.77 2.84
N LEU A 209 14.68 -34.69 2.06
CA LEU A 209 15.24 -34.62 0.72
C LEU A 209 16.77 -34.75 0.73
N LYS A 210 17.47 -34.12 1.68
CA LYS A 210 18.93 -34.28 1.85
C LYS A 210 19.30 -35.74 2.12
N SER A 211 18.58 -36.42 3.01
CA SER A 211 18.79 -37.85 3.29
C SER A 211 18.55 -38.72 2.06
N ARG A 212 17.46 -38.46 1.30
CA ARG A 212 17.17 -39.19 0.07
C ARG A 212 18.21 -38.95 -1.03
N LEU A 213 18.67 -37.72 -1.20
CA LEU A 213 19.71 -37.37 -2.16
C LEU A 213 21.04 -38.06 -1.82
N ALA A 214 21.43 -38.09 -0.54
CA ALA A 214 22.63 -38.81 -0.10
C ALA A 214 22.56 -40.31 -0.42
N ASN A 215 21.42 -40.96 -0.15
CA ASN A 215 21.21 -42.37 -0.49
C ASN A 215 21.24 -42.62 -2.02
N MET A 216 20.65 -41.72 -2.82
CA MET A 216 20.71 -41.82 -4.27
C MET A 216 22.14 -41.64 -4.81
N ALA A 217 22.92 -40.74 -4.22
CA ALA A 217 24.34 -40.55 -4.57
C ALA A 217 25.16 -41.81 -4.29
N GLU A 218 25.00 -42.43 -3.11
CA GLU A 218 25.69 -43.69 -2.77
C GLU A 218 25.29 -44.84 -3.71
N ARG A 219 24.00 -44.96 -4.04
CA ARG A 219 23.53 -45.97 -5.01
C ARG A 219 24.09 -45.72 -6.41
N ARG A 220 24.22 -44.46 -6.80
CA ARG A 220 24.78 -44.05 -8.09
C ARG A 220 26.25 -44.47 -8.18
N THR A 221 27.08 -44.08 -7.22
CA THR A 221 28.52 -44.39 -7.21
C THR A 221 28.77 -45.90 -7.22
N LYS A 222 27.99 -46.66 -6.43
CA LYS A 222 28.07 -48.13 -6.43
C LYS A 222 27.70 -48.72 -7.80
N THR A 223 26.65 -48.20 -8.44
CA THR A 223 26.21 -48.70 -9.75
C THR A 223 27.18 -48.31 -10.86
N GLU A 224 27.75 -47.10 -10.83
CA GLU A 224 28.79 -46.66 -11.78
C GLU A 224 30.04 -47.54 -11.67
N LYS A 225 30.52 -47.79 -10.44
CA LYS A 225 31.66 -48.69 -10.20
C LYS A 225 31.40 -50.11 -10.69
N ASP A 226 30.23 -50.68 -10.38
CA ASP A 226 29.82 -52.00 -10.89
C ASP A 226 29.83 -52.04 -12.43
N ILE A 227 29.37 -50.98 -13.09
CA ILE A 227 29.33 -50.91 -14.56
C ILE A 227 30.75 -50.86 -15.13
N GLU A 228 31.64 -50.06 -14.54
CA GLU A 228 33.03 -49.92 -14.97
C GLU A 228 33.79 -51.23 -14.85
N GLU A 229 33.76 -51.86 -13.67
CA GLU A 229 34.43 -53.14 -13.41
C GLU A 229 33.93 -54.25 -14.36
N ASN A 230 32.62 -54.39 -14.52
CA ASN A 230 32.05 -55.40 -15.42
C ASN A 230 32.34 -55.09 -16.89
N SER A 231 32.41 -53.81 -17.28
CA SER A 231 32.74 -53.42 -18.65
C SER A 231 34.20 -53.78 -18.98
N LEU A 232 35.13 -53.57 -18.05
CA LEU A 232 36.53 -53.95 -18.21
C LEU A 232 36.69 -55.48 -18.35
N ILE A 233 35.96 -56.25 -17.55
CA ILE A 233 35.95 -57.71 -17.64
C ILE A 233 35.40 -58.15 -19.01
N LEU A 234 34.27 -57.58 -19.42
CA LEU A 234 33.64 -57.88 -20.72
C LEU A 234 34.59 -57.59 -21.88
N GLU A 235 35.30 -56.46 -21.86
CA GLU A 235 36.26 -56.09 -22.91
C GLU A 235 37.42 -57.09 -23.02
N LYS A 236 38.08 -57.39 -21.89
CA LYS A 236 39.20 -58.33 -21.85
C LYS A 236 38.79 -59.73 -22.29
N ALA A 237 37.67 -60.22 -21.77
CA ALA A 237 37.19 -61.57 -22.07
C ALA A 237 36.64 -61.69 -23.51
N SER A 238 35.97 -60.65 -24.03
CA SER A 238 35.52 -60.60 -25.42
C SER A 238 36.70 -60.64 -26.41
N LYS A 239 37.76 -59.87 -26.14
CA LYS A 239 38.97 -59.88 -26.97
C LYS A 239 39.63 -61.26 -27.00
N ALA A 240 39.75 -61.91 -25.84
CA ALA A 240 40.30 -63.26 -25.75
C ALA A 240 39.41 -64.29 -26.47
N ALA A 241 38.10 -64.26 -26.24
CA ALA A 241 37.15 -65.15 -26.90
C ALA A 241 37.21 -65.03 -28.43
N ALA A 242 37.19 -63.81 -28.97
CA ALA A 242 37.29 -63.57 -30.41
C ALA A 242 38.59 -64.12 -31.03
N GLN A 243 39.72 -64.00 -30.33
CA GLN A 243 41.00 -64.56 -30.80
C GLN A 243 40.97 -66.09 -30.85
N HIS A 244 40.38 -66.74 -29.84
CA HIS A 244 40.25 -68.19 -29.80
C HIS A 244 39.24 -68.69 -30.84
N GLU A 245 38.12 -68.02 -30.99
CA GLU A 245 37.10 -68.33 -31.99
C GLU A 245 37.68 -68.26 -33.42
N ALA A 246 38.45 -67.22 -33.74
CA ALA A 246 39.13 -67.09 -35.03
C ALA A 246 40.10 -68.26 -35.29
N LYS A 247 40.90 -68.66 -34.29
CA LYS A 247 41.81 -69.82 -34.40
C LYS A 247 41.03 -71.12 -34.63
N ILE A 248 39.95 -71.33 -33.88
CA ILE A 248 39.09 -72.52 -34.01
C ILE A 248 38.47 -72.58 -35.39
N ARG A 249 37.96 -71.45 -35.92
CA ARG A 249 37.32 -71.37 -37.23
C ARG A 249 38.26 -71.84 -38.35
N VAL A 250 39.48 -71.30 -38.38
CA VAL A 250 40.52 -71.71 -39.35
C VAL A 250 40.79 -73.21 -39.27
N VAL A 251 40.90 -73.77 -38.05
CA VAL A 251 41.19 -75.19 -37.89
C VAL A 251 40.01 -76.09 -38.27
N LYS A 252 38.76 -75.66 -37.98
CA LYS A 252 37.55 -76.38 -38.38
C LYS A 252 37.39 -76.41 -39.91
N GLU A 253 37.67 -75.30 -40.61
CA GLU A 253 37.52 -75.21 -42.08
C GLU A 253 38.49 -76.10 -42.86
N VAL A 254 39.68 -76.38 -42.32
CA VAL A 254 40.74 -77.13 -43.03
C VAL A 254 40.43 -78.64 -43.16
N MET A 255 39.42 -79.17 -42.44
CA MET A 255 38.90 -80.56 -42.56
C MET A 255 39.98 -81.64 -42.82
N HIS A 256 41.07 -81.59 -42.05
CA HIS A 256 42.20 -82.51 -42.15
C HIS A 256 42.11 -83.64 -41.11
N GLU A 257 43.02 -84.63 -41.18
CA GLU A 257 43.17 -85.73 -40.21
C GLU A 257 43.09 -85.29 -38.72
N ASP A 258 43.60 -84.11 -38.38
CA ASP A 258 43.56 -83.57 -37.01
C ASP A 258 42.13 -83.25 -36.53
N TYR A 259 41.21 -82.90 -37.44
CA TYR A 259 39.79 -82.70 -37.12
C TYR A 259 39.09 -84.02 -36.81
N SER A 260 39.35 -85.05 -37.62
CA SER A 260 38.83 -86.40 -37.37
C SER A 260 39.29 -86.92 -36.00
N ILE A 261 40.59 -86.78 -35.70
CA ILE A 261 41.16 -87.21 -34.42
C ILE A 261 40.52 -86.45 -33.26
N ALA A 262 40.36 -85.13 -33.37
CA ALA A 262 39.71 -84.34 -32.33
C ALA A 262 38.27 -84.79 -32.06
N LYS A 263 37.49 -85.03 -33.12
CA LYS A 263 36.09 -85.45 -32.98
C LYS A 263 35.94 -86.83 -32.38
N LEU A 264 36.80 -87.78 -32.77
CA LEU A 264 36.83 -89.12 -32.19
C LEU A 264 37.33 -89.12 -30.73
N LYS A 265 38.20 -88.17 -30.37
CA LYS A 265 38.71 -88.03 -29.01
C LYS A 265 37.68 -87.52 -28.00
N GLU A 266 36.65 -86.80 -28.43
CA GLU A 266 35.55 -86.36 -27.55
C GLU A 266 34.93 -87.54 -26.77
N ASP A 267 34.79 -88.69 -27.44
CA ASP A 267 34.19 -89.91 -26.89
C ASP A 267 35.21 -91.07 -26.77
N SER A 268 36.50 -90.75 -26.60
CA SER A 268 37.63 -91.72 -26.65
C SER A 268 37.42 -93.00 -25.83
N LYS A 269 36.90 -92.89 -24.59
CA LYS A 269 36.64 -94.03 -23.71
C LYS A 269 35.51 -94.94 -24.21
N ARG A 270 34.44 -94.36 -24.77
CA ARG A 270 33.30 -95.13 -25.32
C ARG A 270 33.70 -95.86 -26.59
N LEU A 271 34.58 -95.24 -27.38
CA LEU A 271 35.05 -95.74 -28.66
C LEU A 271 36.26 -96.69 -28.56
N GLY A 272 36.69 -97.07 -27.35
CA GLY A 272 37.77 -98.04 -27.13
C GLY A 272 39.17 -97.58 -27.56
N ILE A 273 39.38 -96.27 -27.69
CA ILE A 273 40.65 -95.68 -28.16
C ILE A 273 41.67 -95.67 -27.01
N GLN A 274 42.80 -96.36 -27.19
CA GLN A 274 43.90 -96.41 -26.20
C GLN A 274 44.77 -95.15 -26.22
N GLY A 275 44.91 -94.51 -27.39
CA GLY A 275 45.72 -93.31 -27.57
C GLY A 275 46.13 -93.12 -29.02
N LEU A 276 46.90 -92.07 -29.30
CA LEU A 276 47.59 -91.90 -30.58
C LEU A 276 49.00 -92.49 -30.47
N VAL A 277 49.58 -92.96 -31.57
CA VAL A 277 50.93 -93.56 -31.56
C VAL A 277 51.98 -92.62 -30.94
N TYR A 278 51.98 -91.32 -31.26
CA TYR A 278 52.91 -90.36 -30.67
C TYR A 278 52.67 -90.08 -29.17
N GLU A 279 51.49 -90.44 -28.64
CA GLU A 279 51.16 -90.26 -27.21
C GLU A 279 51.56 -91.47 -26.38
N VAL A 280 51.60 -92.66 -26.99
CA VAL A 280 51.91 -93.93 -26.31
C VAL A 280 53.36 -94.37 -26.48
N LEU A 281 54.05 -93.87 -27.52
CA LEU A 281 55.48 -94.10 -27.74
C LEU A 281 56.29 -92.88 -27.33
N SER A 282 57.48 -93.11 -26.79
CA SER A 282 58.43 -92.06 -26.39
C SER A 282 59.83 -92.37 -26.89
N TRP A 283 60.65 -91.35 -27.11
CA TRP A 283 61.99 -91.50 -27.67
C TRP A 283 62.89 -90.35 -27.23
N ASP A 284 64.20 -90.58 -27.30
CA ASP A 284 65.20 -89.57 -26.97
C ASP A 284 65.40 -88.63 -28.17
N LYS A 285 65.69 -87.35 -27.90
CA LYS A 285 65.77 -86.29 -28.92
C LYS A 285 66.73 -86.61 -30.08
N GLN A 286 67.81 -87.33 -29.80
CA GLN A 286 68.80 -87.75 -30.80
C GLN A 286 68.23 -88.67 -31.90
N TYR A 287 67.12 -89.36 -31.63
CA TYR A 287 66.45 -90.24 -32.58
C TYR A 287 65.12 -89.67 -33.10
N GLU A 288 64.79 -88.43 -32.76
CA GLU A 288 63.52 -87.81 -33.17
C GLU A 288 63.40 -87.75 -34.70
N ARG A 289 64.45 -87.35 -35.41
CA ARG A 289 64.47 -87.27 -36.88
C ARG A 289 64.23 -88.61 -37.59
N PRO A 290 64.97 -89.70 -37.26
CA PRO A 290 64.70 -91.00 -37.87
C PRO A 290 63.30 -91.52 -37.55
N ILE A 291 62.80 -91.27 -36.34
CA ILE A 291 61.45 -91.69 -35.93
C ILE A 291 60.37 -90.90 -36.67
N LEU A 292 60.54 -89.59 -36.87
CA LEU A 292 59.60 -88.77 -37.64
C LEU A 292 59.62 -89.12 -39.14
N ALA A 293 60.80 -89.37 -39.71
CA ALA A 293 60.95 -89.76 -41.11
C ALA A 293 60.18 -91.06 -41.42
N VAL A 294 60.38 -92.07 -40.57
CA VAL A 294 59.74 -93.39 -40.69
C VAL A 294 58.27 -93.34 -40.27
N GLY A 295 57.99 -92.71 -39.14
CA GLY A 295 56.69 -92.74 -38.48
C GLY A 295 55.70 -91.71 -39.02
N SER A 296 56.09 -90.87 -39.98
CA SER A 296 55.26 -89.77 -40.52
C SER A 296 53.81 -90.19 -40.81
N ASP A 297 53.61 -91.38 -41.36
CA ASP A 297 52.30 -91.93 -41.64
C ASP A 297 51.58 -92.55 -40.43
N TRP A 298 52.28 -93.07 -39.44
CA TRP A 298 51.67 -93.85 -38.36
C TRP A 298 51.58 -93.12 -37.03
N LEU A 299 52.37 -92.07 -36.83
CA LEU A 299 52.45 -91.35 -35.54
C LEU A 299 51.10 -90.77 -35.09
N LYS A 300 50.23 -90.39 -36.03
CA LYS A 300 48.87 -89.89 -35.75
C LYS A 300 47.79 -90.99 -35.80
N ALA A 301 48.15 -92.26 -35.98
CA ALA A 301 47.17 -93.33 -35.99
C ALA A 301 46.57 -93.55 -34.59
N LEU A 302 45.27 -93.89 -34.57
CA LEU A 302 44.52 -94.25 -33.36
C LEU A 302 44.80 -95.70 -33.01
N VAL A 303 45.23 -95.96 -31.78
CA VAL A 303 45.52 -97.30 -31.28
C VAL A 303 44.29 -97.85 -30.58
N VAL A 304 43.85 -99.05 -30.95
CA VAL A 304 42.71 -99.77 -30.36
C VAL A 304 43.13 -101.19 -29.94
N ASN A 305 42.37 -101.81 -29.05
CA ASN A 305 42.75 -103.13 -28.51
C ASN A 305 42.59 -104.25 -29.55
N ASP A 306 41.47 -104.26 -30.25
CA ASP A 306 41.05 -105.36 -31.12
C ASP A 306 40.51 -104.91 -32.48
N PHE A 307 40.48 -105.82 -33.44
CA PHE A 307 39.95 -105.56 -34.78
C PHE A 307 38.45 -105.21 -34.80
N GLY A 308 37.66 -105.73 -33.85
CA GLY A 308 36.24 -105.38 -33.72
C GLY A 308 36.04 -103.90 -33.36
N THR A 309 36.81 -103.40 -32.40
CA THR A 309 36.85 -101.98 -32.04
C THR A 309 37.29 -101.11 -33.22
N LEU A 310 38.22 -101.59 -34.06
CA LEU A 310 38.60 -100.88 -35.28
C LEU A 310 37.43 -100.69 -36.25
N LEU A 311 36.65 -101.75 -36.51
CA LEU A 311 35.51 -101.69 -37.42
C LEU A 311 34.45 -100.71 -36.90
N GLY A 312 34.10 -100.79 -35.62
CA GLY A 312 33.14 -99.87 -35.01
C GLY A 312 33.61 -98.41 -35.05
N LEU A 313 34.91 -98.17 -34.86
CA LEU A 313 35.49 -96.83 -34.97
C LEU A 313 35.48 -96.31 -36.42
N ALA A 314 35.71 -97.19 -37.40
CA ALA A 314 35.65 -96.85 -38.82
C ALA A 314 34.22 -96.51 -39.28
N GLU A 315 33.23 -97.31 -38.86
CA GLU A 315 31.80 -97.03 -39.12
C GLU A 315 31.38 -95.69 -38.52
N PHE A 316 31.72 -95.44 -37.25
CA PHE A 316 31.42 -94.18 -36.58
C PHE A 316 32.06 -92.97 -37.30
N ALA A 317 33.29 -93.12 -37.81
CA ALA A 317 33.95 -92.08 -38.57
C ALA A 317 33.29 -91.80 -39.93
N GLN A 318 32.79 -92.84 -40.60
CA GLN A 318 32.04 -92.72 -41.86
C GLN A 318 30.68 -92.04 -41.64
N GLU A 319 29.92 -92.45 -40.60
CA GLU A 319 28.65 -91.81 -40.23
C GLU A 319 28.82 -90.30 -39.96
N LYS A 320 29.91 -89.93 -39.29
CA LYS A 320 30.27 -88.54 -38.99
C LYS A 320 30.91 -87.80 -40.17
N LYS A 321 31.04 -88.44 -41.34
CA LYS A 321 31.67 -87.89 -42.56
C LYS A 321 33.06 -87.32 -42.29
N LEU A 322 33.85 -88.02 -41.47
CA LEU A 322 35.21 -87.59 -41.14
C LEU A 322 36.14 -87.79 -42.35
N PRO A 323 37.01 -86.81 -42.65
CA PRO A 323 37.76 -86.77 -43.91
C PRO A 323 38.81 -87.88 -44.07
N LYS A 324 39.60 -88.13 -43.02
CA LYS A 324 40.65 -89.18 -43.01
C LYS A 324 40.99 -89.58 -41.59
N ILE A 325 41.17 -90.89 -41.36
CA ILE A 325 41.70 -91.47 -40.12
C ILE A 325 42.61 -92.66 -40.42
N LYS A 326 43.49 -92.99 -39.48
CA LYS A 326 44.29 -94.22 -39.47
C LYS A 326 44.09 -94.91 -38.13
N ILE A 327 43.91 -96.23 -38.14
CA ILE A 327 43.65 -97.02 -36.93
C ILE A 327 44.60 -98.22 -36.92
N ILE A 328 45.20 -98.52 -35.77
CA ILE A 328 46.04 -99.69 -35.55
C ILE A 328 45.43 -100.55 -34.43
N PRO A 329 44.99 -101.77 -34.73
CA PRO A 329 44.52 -102.73 -33.74
C PRO A 329 45.71 -103.52 -33.16
N LEU A 330 45.84 -103.55 -31.83
CA LEU A 330 47.00 -104.17 -31.16
C LEU A 330 47.04 -105.70 -31.29
N ASP A 331 45.89 -106.36 -31.43
CA ASP A 331 45.77 -107.81 -31.56
C ASP A 331 46.18 -108.35 -32.95
N ALA A 332 46.06 -107.53 -34.00
CA ALA A 332 46.26 -107.98 -35.39
C ALA A 332 47.61 -107.58 -35.99
N ILE A 333 48.47 -106.87 -35.26
CA ILE A 333 49.78 -106.44 -35.74
C ILE A 333 50.89 -107.48 -35.48
N PRO A 334 51.82 -107.69 -36.42
CA PRO A 334 52.95 -108.59 -36.21
C PRO A 334 53.94 -108.02 -35.20
N ASN A 335 54.49 -108.90 -34.36
CA ASN A 335 55.53 -108.56 -33.39
C ASN A 335 56.87 -109.18 -33.80
N SER A 336 57.41 -108.75 -34.94
CA SER A 336 58.71 -109.21 -35.45
C SER A 336 59.73 -108.08 -35.51
N LYS A 337 61.01 -108.44 -35.40
CA LYS A 337 62.16 -107.55 -35.61
C LYS A 337 63.02 -108.08 -36.74
N VAL A 338 63.63 -107.19 -37.48
CA VAL A 338 64.61 -107.56 -38.51
C VAL A 338 65.88 -108.09 -37.86
N GLU A 339 66.46 -109.13 -38.45
CA GLU A 339 67.79 -109.58 -38.07
C GLU A 339 68.83 -108.58 -38.58
N LEU A 340 69.72 -108.15 -37.70
CA LEU A 340 70.74 -107.17 -38.02
C LEU A 340 71.73 -107.75 -39.06
N PRO A 341 71.90 -107.08 -40.22
CA PRO A 341 72.91 -107.51 -41.18
C PRO A 341 74.33 -107.33 -40.61
N LYS A 342 75.30 -108.13 -41.09
CA LYS A 342 76.71 -108.04 -40.68
C LYS A 342 77.47 -107.00 -41.53
N GLU A 343 77.02 -105.76 -41.52
CA GLU A 343 77.65 -104.64 -42.23
C GLU A 343 78.23 -103.60 -41.26
N SER A 344 79.26 -102.87 -41.70
CA SER A 344 79.77 -101.71 -40.96
C SER A 344 78.80 -100.53 -41.09
N GLY A 345 78.68 -99.72 -40.03
CA GLY A 345 77.83 -98.51 -40.02
C GLY A 345 76.39 -98.73 -39.53
N ILE A 346 76.11 -99.88 -38.91
CA ILE A 346 74.81 -100.18 -38.28
C ILE A 346 74.84 -99.78 -36.81
N ILE A 347 73.89 -98.94 -36.40
CA ILE A 347 73.68 -98.54 -35.00
C ILE A 347 72.76 -99.54 -34.28
N GLY A 348 71.75 -100.09 -34.97
CA GLY A 348 70.84 -101.08 -34.40
C GLY A 348 69.47 -101.08 -35.09
N VAL A 349 68.48 -101.75 -34.50
CA VAL A 349 67.08 -101.69 -34.96
C VAL A 349 66.42 -100.46 -34.39
N LEU A 350 65.70 -99.69 -35.21
CA LEU A 350 65.10 -98.42 -34.79
C LEU A 350 64.11 -98.60 -33.63
N SER A 351 63.40 -99.72 -33.57
CA SER A 351 62.48 -100.03 -32.45
C SER A 351 63.17 -100.15 -31.09
N ASP A 352 64.47 -100.42 -31.01
CA ASP A 352 65.20 -100.48 -29.73
C ASP A 352 65.40 -99.08 -29.13
N TYR A 353 65.36 -98.04 -29.96
CA TYR A 353 65.52 -96.64 -29.57
C TYR A 353 64.19 -95.95 -29.25
N VAL A 354 63.08 -96.71 -29.21
CA VAL A 354 61.75 -96.25 -28.82
C VAL A 354 61.32 -96.95 -27.52
N LYS A 355 60.77 -96.16 -26.58
CA LYS A 355 60.31 -96.57 -25.24
C LYS A 355 58.78 -96.60 -25.21
N CYS A 356 58.18 -97.65 -24.65
CA CYS A 356 56.73 -97.79 -24.50
C CYS A 356 56.39 -98.76 -23.36
N ASP A 357 55.12 -98.79 -22.93
CA ASP A 357 54.60 -99.81 -22.01
C ASP A 357 54.60 -101.20 -22.68
N ASP A 358 54.63 -102.27 -21.88
CA ASP A 358 54.70 -103.66 -22.36
C ASP A 358 53.56 -104.03 -23.33
N LYS A 359 52.35 -103.50 -23.09
CA LYS A 359 51.18 -103.71 -23.96
C LYS A 359 51.33 -103.11 -25.37
N PHE A 360 52.27 -102.19 -25.58
CA PHE A 360 52.51 -101.52 -26.86
C PHE A 360 53.80 -101.98 -27.56
N VAL A 361 54.46 -103.04 -27.07
CA VAL A 361 55.69 -103.56 -27.69
C VAL A 361 55.44 -104.01 -29.13
N ALA A 362 54.31 -104.67 -29.39
CA ALA A 362 53.91 -105.07 -30.74
C ALA A 362 53.73 -103.84 -31.66
N LEU A 363 53.14 -102.76 -31.15
CA LEU A 363 52.97 -101.50 -31.89
C LEU A 363 54.32 -100.87 -32.26
N LYS A 364 55.24 -100.82 -31.30
CA LYS A 364 56.59 -100.30 -31.52
C LYS A 364 57.34 -101.11 -32.60
N ASN A 365 57.28 -102.43 -32.53
CA ASN A 365 57.95 -103.32 -33.48
C ASN A 365 57.28 -103.31 -34.86
N PHE A 366 55.95 -103.19 -34.92
CA PHE A 366 55.22 -103.04 -36.18
C PHE A 366 55.69 -101.81 -36.97
N ILE A 367 55.86 -100.66 -36.31
CA ILE A 367 56.23 -99.41 -36.98
C ILE A 367 57.74 -99.32 -37.24
N PHE A 368 58.57 -99.72 -36.27
CA PHE A 368 60.02 -99.45 -36.29
C PHE A 368 60.90 -100.72 -36.29
N GLY A 369 60.32 -101.90 -36.13
CA GLY A 369 61.06 -103.16 -35.92
C GLY A 369 61.71 -103.73 -37.18
N ASN A 370 61.23 -103.35 -38.37
CA ASN A 370 61.81 -103.77 -39.65
C ASN A 370 62.78 -102.71 -40.24
N ILE A 371 63.30 -101.82 -39.40
CA ILE A 371 64.06 -100.65 -39.87
C ILE A 371 65.40 -100.59 -39.14
N VAL A 372 66.47 -100.54 -39.91
CA VAL A 372 67.84 -100.46 -39.43
C VAL A 372 68.24 -99.00 -39.30
N LEU A 373 68.74 -98.61 -38.14
CA LEU A 373 69.33 -97.30 -37.91
C LEU A 373 70.81 -97.34 -38.34
N ALA A 374 71.18 -96.46 -39.26
CA ALA A 374 72.52 -96.33 -39.81
C ALA A 374 73.17 -95.00 -39.39
N ASP A 375 74.49 -94.99 -39.29
CA ASP A 375 75.29 -93.83 -38.90
C ASP A 375 75.50 -92.80 -40.02
N SER A 376 75.50 -93.23 -41.28
CA SER A 376 75.73 -92.39 -42.45
C SER A 376 74.76 -92.69 -43.59
N LYS A 377 74.69 -91.76 -44.55
CA LYS A 377 73.83 -91.89 -45.75
C LYS A 377 74.27 -93.03 -46.63
N GLU A 378 75.58 -93.19 -46.76
CA GLU A 378 76.23 -94.24 -47.54
C GLU A 378 75.91 -95.61 -46.95
N SER A 379 76.03 -95.77 -45.63
CA SER A 379 75.64 -96.98 -44.90
C SER A 379 74.15 -97.32 -45.12
N ALA A 380 73.26 -96.33 -44.97
CA ALA A 380 71.82 -96.52 -45.18
C ALA A 380 71.48 -96.93 -46.62
N TYR A 381 72.12 -96.32 -47.62
CA TYR A 381 71.93 -96.67 -49.03
C TYR A 381 72.42 -98.08 -49.38
N ILE A 382 73.57 -98.49 -48.82
CA ILE A 382 74.11 -99.85 -49.02
C ILE A 382 73.16 -100.90 -48.41
N LEU A 383 72.64 -100.66 -47.21
CA LEU A 383 71.66 -101.52 -46.55
C LEU A 383 70.36 -101.63 -47.36
N SER A 384 69.89 -100.50 -47.88
CA SER A 384 68.74 -100.42 -48.77
C SER A 384 68.88 -101.28 -50.02
N LYS A 385 70.04 -101.22 -50.72
CA LYS A 385 70.32 -102.10 -51.87
C LYS A 385 70.32 -103.60 -51.55
N LYS A 386 70.52 -103.98 -50.29
CA LYS A 386 70.48 -105.38 -49.83
C LYS A 386 69.08 -105.82 -49.39
N GLY A 387 68.06 -105.00 -49.64
CA GLY A 387 66.67 -105.29 -49.31
C GLY A 387 66.25 -104.88 -47.89
N TYR A 388 67.11 -104.20 -47.12
CA TYR A 388 66.76 -103.73 -45.77
C TYR A 388 66.20 -102.31 -45.81
N LYS A 389 65.21 -102.01 -44.98
CA LYS A 389 64.79 -100.61 -44.76
C LYS A 389 65.77 -99.95 -43.80
N ALA A 390 66.33 -98.81 -44.18
CA ALA A 390 67.36 -98.15 -43.38
C ALA A 390 67.08 -96.67 -43.20
N VAL A 391 67.40 -96.12 -42.03
CA VAL A 391 67.26 -94.68 -41.75
C VAL A 391 68.55 -94.12 -41.15
N THR A 392 68.94 -92.92 -41.53
CA THR A 392 70.05 -92.20 -40.91
C THR A 392 69.62 -91.48 -39.63
N THR A 393 70.57 -91.15 -38.75
CA THR A 393 70.33 -90.28 -37.58
C THR A 393 69.77 -88.90 -37.95
N ASP A 394 70.00 -88.45 -39.18
CA ASP A 394 69.48 -87.18 -39.70
C ASP A 394 68.07 -87.28 -40.30
N GLY A 395 67.44 -88.47 -40.30
CA GLY A 395 66.07 -88.65 -40.78
C GLY A 395 65.95 -88.85 -42.30
N GLN A 396 66.97 -89.41 -42.96
CA GLN A 396 66.81 -89.91 -44.33
C GLN A 396 66.48 -91.40 -44.28
N PHE A 397 65.25 -91.73 -44.62
CA PHE A 397 64.72 -93.08 -44.65
C PHE A 397 64.75 -93.63 -46.07
N PHE A 398 65.46 -94.72 -46.26
CA PHE A 398 65.59 -95.46 -47.51
C PHE A 398 64.71 -96.71 -47.43
N GLU A 399 63.80 -96.85 -48.39
CA GLU A 399 63.02 -98.08 -48.55
C GLU A 399 63.90 -99.24 -49.05
N ALA A 400 63.41 -100.47 -48.91
CA ALA A 400 64.12 -101.65 -49.43
C ALA A 400 64.35 -101.55 -50.96
N ASP A 401 65.44 -102.16 -51.43
CA ASP A 401 65.92 -102.21 -52.82
C ASP A 401 66.22 -100.84 -53.45
N ALA A 402 66.51 -99.82 -52.63
CA ALA A 402 66.77 -98.44 -53.04
C ALA A 402 65.64 -97.80 -53.88
N ASN A 403 64.40 -98.26 -53.66
CA ASN A 403 63.24 -97.85 -54.45
C ASN A 403 62.78 -96.41 -54.19
N ALA A 404 62.94 -95.92 -52.95
CA ALA A 404 62.52 -94.58 -52.57
C ALA A 404 63.31 -94.07 -51.36
N VAL A 405 63.40 -92.74 -51.23
CA VAL A 405 63.98 -92.08 -50.06
C VAL A 405 63.02 -91.00 -49.55
N VAL A 406 62.71 -91.06 -48.27
CA VAL A 406 61.99 -90.02 -47.53
C VAL A 406 63.01 -89.21 -46.74
N ILE A 407 63.03 -87.90 -46.92
CA ILE A 407 63.94 -87.01 -46.21
C ILE A 407 63.11 -86.15 -45.25
N ASP A 408 63.24 -86.37 -43.95
CA ASP A 408 62.68 -85.45 -42.97
C ASP A 408 63.55 -84.18 -42.88
N ILE A 409 63.02 -83.06 -43.37
CA ILE A 409 63.71 -81.77 -43.31
C ILE A 409 63.35 -81.02 -42.02
N ASN A 410 62.07 -80.93 -41.69
CA ASN A 410 61.59 -80.20 -40.53
C ASN A 410 60.17 -80.58 -40.07
N SER A 411 59.82 -81.87 -40.14
CA SER A 411 58.50 -82.29 -39.69
C SER A 411 58.33 -82.03 -38.19
N LYS A 412 57.11 -81.67 -37.80
CA LYS A 412 56.67 -81.54 -36.41
C LYS A 412 55.28 -82.13 -36.28
N ILE A 413 55.02 -82.79 -35.15
CA ILE A 413 53.70 -83.31 -34.83
C ILE A 413 52.80 -82.13 -34.45
N SER A 414 51.86 -81.80 -35.32
CA SER A 414 50.87 -80.74 -35.10
C SER A 414 49.91 -81.11 -33.95
N LYS A 415 49.73 -80.21 -32.97
CA LYS A 415 48.83 -80.40 -31.81
C LYS A 415 47.50 -79.66 -31.97
N LEU A 416 46.99 -79.55 -33.20
CA LEU A 416 45.73 -78.84 -33.52
C LEU A 416 44.51 -79.49 -32.85
N THR A 417 44.58 -80.80 -32.56
CA THR A 417 43.54 -81.55 -31.85
C THR A 417 43.13 -80.91 -30.52
N LYS A 418 44.08 -80.38 -29.76
CA LYS A 418 43.80 -79.67 -28.49
C LYS A 418 43.01 -78.37 -28.69
N ILE A 419 43.30 -77.63 -29.76
CA ILE A 419 42.62 -76.37 -30.08
C ILE A 419 41.15 -76.64 -30.45
N ILE A 420 40.90 -77.71 -31.20
CA ILE A 420 39.54 -78.13 -31.60
C ILE A 420 38.73 -78.59 -30.40
N LEU A 421 39.32 -79.39 -29.50
CA LEU A 421 38.66 -79.84 -28.27
C LEU A 421 38.27 -78.67 -27.33
N LEU A 422 39.04 -77.58 -27.32
CA LEU A 422 38.73 -76.36 -26.57
C LEU A 422 37.58 -75.54 -27.17
N SER A 423 37.06 -75.91 -28.35
CA SER A 423 36.05 -75.09 -29.05
C SER A 423 34.70 -75.01 -28.35
N THR A 424 34.25 -76.10 -27.73
CA THR A 424 32.99 -76.11 -26.96
C THR A 424 33.06 -75.16 -25.76
N SER A 425 34.22 -75.09 -25.09
CA SER A 425 34.45 -74.17 -23.98
C SER A 425 34.44 -72.69 -24.43
N VAL A 426 34.79 -72.39 -25.68
CA VAL A 426 34.77 -71.02 -26.20
C VAL A 426 33.34 -70.57 -26.48
N ASP A 427 32.48 -71.46 -26.99
CA ASP A 427 31.07 -71.16 -27.22
C ASP A 427 30.33 -70.84 -25.90
N ASP A 428 30.63 -71.58 -24.82
CA ASP A 428 30.10 -71.30 -23.48
C ASP A 428 30.56 -69.93 -22.95
N ILE A 429 31.82 -69.57 -23.18
CA ILE A 429 32.36 -68.25 -22.83
C ILE A 429 31.64 -67.15 -23.61
N ILE A 430 31.39 -67.32 -24.91
CA ILE A 430 30.66 -66.35 -25.72
C ILE A 430 29.22 -66.15 -25.20
N GLN A 431 28.54 -67.24 -24.82
CA GLN A 431 27.22 -67.15 -24.19
C GLN A 431 27.28 -66.39 -22.86
N ALA A 432 28.25 -66.70 -21.99
CA ALA A 432 28.45 -65.99 -20.73
C ALA A 432 28.73 -64.48 -20.93
N LEU A 433 29.51 -64.13 -21.96
CA LEU A 433 29.77 -62.73 -22.33
C LEU A 433 28.51 -62.01 -22.80
N SER A 434 27.63 -62.69 -23.52
CA SER A 434 26.34 -62.13 -23.94
C SER A 434 25.43 -61.81 -22.75
N LEU A 435 25.41 -62.68 -21.73
CA LEU A 435 24.68 -62.47 -20.47
C LEU A 435 25.27 -61.30 -19.68
N LEU A 436 26.60 -61.23 -19.58
CA LEU A 436 27.29 -60.12 -18.92
C LEU A 436 27.00 -58.78 -19.61
N LYS A 437 27.00 -58.75 -20.95
CA LYS A 437 26.62 -57.57 -21.73
C LYS A 437 25.19 -57.11 -21.43
N LYS A 438 24.23 -58.04 -21.37
CA LYS A 438 22.84 -57.74 -21.00
C LYS A 438 22.74 -57.20 -19.56
N PHE A 439 23.45 -57.81 -18.62
CA PHE A 439 23.51 -57.34 -17.24
C PHE A 439 24.05 -55.90 -17.11
N ILE A 440 25.12 -55.56 -17.83
CA ILE A 440 25.66 -54.19 -17.89
C ILE A 440 24.64 -53.22 -18.48
N GLN A 441 23.92 -53.62 -19.53
CA GLN A 441 22.88 -52.78 -20.14
C GLN A 441 21.72 -52.52 -19.16
N ASP A 442 21.29 -53.55 -18.41
CA ASP A 442 20.27 -53.41 -17.37
C ASP A 442 20.74 -52.47 -16.25
N LYS A 443 21.99 -52.60 -15.80
CA LYS A 443 22.60 -51.68 -14.83
C LYS A 443 22.66 -50.24 -15.35
N LYS A 444 23.05 -50.01 -16.61
CA LYS A 444 23.03 -48.68 -17.25
C LYS A 444 21.61 -48.09 -17.30
N SER A 445 20.59 -48.91 -17.54
CA SER A 445 19.19 -48.44 -17.51
C SER A 445 18.74 -48.04 -16.10
N LYS A 446 19.18 -48.79 -15.07
CA LYS A 446 18.93 -48.46 -13.66
C LYS A 446 19.65 -47.16 -13.25
N LEU A 447 20.89 -46.97 -13.69
CA LEU A 447 21.64 -45.73 -13.47
C LEU A 447 20.88 -44.51 -14.02
N LYS A 448 20.39 -44.58 -15.27
CA LYS A 448 19.54 -43.52 -15.86
C LYS A 448 18.27 -43.25 -15.04
N LYS A 449 17.67 -44.27 -14.43
CA LYS A 449 16.51 -44.08 -13.54
C LYS A 449 16.91 -43.35 -12.25
N ILE A 450 18.04 -43.72 -11.65
CA ILE A 450 18.58 -43.04 -10.47
C ILE A 450 18.86 -41.57 -10.77
N GLU A 451 19.47 -41.25 -11.92
CA GLU A 451 19.75 -39.87 -12.34
C GLU A 451 18.47 -39.04 -12.49
N ARG A 452 17.42 -39.59 -13.13
CA ARG A 452 16.12 -38.90 -13.25
C ARG A 452 15.47 -38.62 -11.90
N ILE A 453 15.50 -39.61 -10.99
CA ILE A 453 14.95 -39.46 -9.64
C ILE A 453 15.76 -38.42 -8.87
N THR A 454 17.09 -38.45 -8.96
CA THR A 454 17.99 -37.50 -8.30
C THR A 454 17.67 -36.08 -8.76
N LYS A 455 17.57 -35.85 -10.07
CA LYS A 455 17.19 -34.54 -10.62
C LYS A 455 15.83 -34.06 -10.11
N SER A 456 14.82 -34.94 -10.08
CA SER A 456 13.50 -34.58 -9.53
C SER A 456 13.54 -34.25 -8.03
N LEU A 457 14.42 -34.90 -7.26
CA LEU A 457 14.62 -34.60 -5.84
C LEU A 457 15.36 -33.27 -5.64
N GLU A 458 16.36 -32.97 -6.48
CA GLU A 458 17.07 -31.68 -6.49
C GLU A 458 16.12 -30.52 -6.82
N ASP A 459 15.26 -30.67 -7.83
CA ASP A 459 14.25 -29.65 -8.17
C ASP A 459 13.31 -29.38 -6.98
N LYS A 460 12.82 -30.44 -6.32
CA LYS A 460 11.99 -30.31 -5.10
C LYS A 460 12.74 -29.68 -3.94
N TYR A 461 14.03 -30.01 -3.79
CA TYR A 461 14.89 -29.45 -2.77
C TYR A 461 15.01 -27.93 -2.94
N HIS A 462 15.32 -27.46 -4.16
CA HIS A 462 15.42 -26.03 -4.46
C HIS A 462 14.09 -25.29 -4.28
N VAL A 463 12.96 -25.88 -4.67
CA VAL A 463 11.63 -25.29 -4.41
C VAL A 463 11.38 -25.15 -2.91
N SER A 464 11.74 -26.16 -2.10
CA SER A 464 11.56 -26.07 -0.65
C SER A 464 12.53 -25.09 0.00
N GLU A 465 13.76 -24.98 -0.49
CA GLU A 465 14.79 -24.04 -0.01
C GLU A 465 14.42 -22.58 -0.31
N THR A 466 13.94 -22.30 -1.52
CA THR A 466 13.42 -20.97 -1.90
C THR A 466 12.15 -20.64 -1.11
N GLY A 467 11.26 -21.61 -0.89
CA GLY A 467 10.09 -21.48 -0.02
C GLY A 467 10.48 -21.09 1.41
N LEU A 468 11.47 -21.78 2.00
CA LEU A 468 11.98 -21.48 3.33
C LEU A 468 12.56 -20.05 3.41
N ALA A 469 13.38 -19.65 2.44
CA ALA A 469 13.96 -18.32 2.39
C ALA A 469 12.87 -17.22 2.32
N ASN A 470 11.81 -17.44 1.52
CA ASN A 470 10.69 -16.51 1.44
C ASN A 470 9.92 -16.41 2.77
N VAL A 471 9.72 -17.53 3.46
CA VAL A 471 9.11 -17.54 4.80
C VAL A 471 9.98 -16.76 5.81
N ASP A 472 11.30 -16.94 5.79
CA ASP A 472 12.22 -16.20 6.65
C ASP A 472 12.18 -14.68 6.37
N LEU A 473 12.09 -14.27 5.10
CA LEU A 473 11.90 -12.85 4.75
C LEU A 473 10.58 -12.30 5.32
N HIS A 474 9.47 -13.04 5.18
CA HIS A 474 8.19 -12.63 5.77
C HIS A 474 8.24 -12.54 7.29
N PHE A 475 8.99 -13.40 7.98
CA PHE A 475 9.21 -13.29 9.43
C PHE A 475 9.94 -12.00 9.79
N VAL A 476 10.98 -11.63 9.04
CA VAL A 476 11.72 -10.37 9.25
C VAL A 476 10.79 -9.17 9.04
N ASP A 477 9.97 -9.18 8.00
CA ASP A 477 9.01 -8.11 7.69
C ASP A 477 7.95 -7.96 8.78
N ILE A 478 7.36 -9.06 9.25
CA ILE A 478 6.39 -9.04 10.36
C ILE A 478 7.04 -8.47 11.61
N LYS A 479 8.25 -8.92 11.96
CA LYS A 479 8.98 -8.41 13.13
C LYS A 479 9.28 -6.91 13.03
N ALA A 480 9.66 -6.43 11.84
CA ALA A 480 9.88 -5.02 11.58
C ALA A 480 8.57 -4.21 11.73
N LYS A 481 7.46 -4.73 11.19
CA LYS A 481 6.13 -4.08 11.28
C LYS A 481 5.61 -4.04 12.73
N VAL A 482 5.76 -5.12 13.49
CA VAL A 482 5.40 -5.15 14.92
C VAL A 482 6.22 -4.13 15.70
N LYS A 483 7.52 -4.00 15.40
CA LYS A 483 8.40 -3.01 16.03
C LYS A 483 7.96 -1.57 15.70
N SER A 484 7.64 -1.28 14.43
CA SER A 484 7.17 0.06 14.04
C SER A 484 5.83 0.40 14.70
N ILE A 485 4.88 -0.54 14.72
CA ILE A 485 3.58 -0.34 15.39
C ILE A 485 3.80 -0.05 16.88
N THR A 486 4.64 -0.83 17.56
CA THR A 486 4.94 -0.63 18.99
C THR A 486 5.55 0.74 19.25
N SER A 487 6.53 1.18 18.44
CA SER A 487 7.09 2.52 18.56
C SER A 487 6.06 3.62 18.34
N THR A 488 5.13 3.47 17.40
CA THR A 488 4.07 4.47 17.18
C THR A 488 3.02 4.46 18.29
N GLU A 489 2.73 3.30 18.87
CA GLU A 489 1.83 3.15 20.00
C GLU A 489 2.37 3.86 21.25
N ASP A 490 3.66 3.69 21.55
CA ASP A 490 4.33 4.39 22.66
C ASP A 490 4.29 5.93 22.47
N GLN A 491 4.52 6.40 21.24
CA GLN A 491 4.42 7.82 20.91
C GLN A 491 2.99 8.34 21.12
N LEU A 492 1.98 7.63 20.62
CA LEU A 492 0.57 8.00 20.81
C LEU A 492 0.16 7.96 22.28
N ALA A 493 0.62 6.98 23.05
CA ALA A 493 0.35 6.88 24.48
C ALA A 493 0.96 8.06 25.25
N SER A 494 2.20 8.44 24.94
CA SER A 494 2.84 9.64 25.51
C SER A 494 2.07 10.91 25.15
N ARG A 495 1.59 11.01 23.89
CA ARG A 495 0.82 12.16 23.41
C ARG A 495 -0.54 12.26 24.08
N ILE A 496 -1.23 11.14 24.28
CA ILE A 496 -2.48 11.07 25.05
C ILE A 496 -2.22 11.57 26.47
N SER A 497 -1.18 11.08 27.16
CA SER A 497 -0.85 11.52 28.52
C SER A 497 -0.63 13.04 28.61
N GLN A 498 0.09 13.63 27.65
CA GLN A 498 0.28 15.09 27.57
C GLN A 498 -1.03 15.84 27.35
N LEU A 499 -1.87 15.37 26.41
CA LEU A 499 -3.16 15.98 26.10
C LEU A 499 -4.12 15.88 27.29
N THR A 500 -4.13 14.76 28.02
CA THR A 500 -4.95 14.57 29.23
C THR A 500 -4.55 15.55 30.32
N ARG A 501 -3.25 15.74 30.58
CA ARG A 501 -2.77 16.77 31.54
C ARG A 501 -3.17 18.18 31.12
N HIS A 502 -3.14 18.45 29.81
CA HIS A 502 -3.57 19.75 29.27
C HIS A 502 -5.09 19.95 29.42
N ASP A 503 -5.91 18.94 29.15
CA ASP A 503 -7.36 18.96 29.40
C ASP A 503 -7.68 19.22 30.88
N GLU A 504 -6.98 18.55 31.80
CA GLU A 504 -7.13 18.79 33.25
C GLU A 504 -6.81 20.24 33.62
N SER A 505 -5.72 20.80 33.10
CA SER A 505 -5.37 22.21 33.30
C SER A 505 -6.44 23.14 32.76
N LEU A 506 -6.93 22.91 31.53
CA LEU A 506 -8.00 23.73 30.95
C LEU A 506 -9.30 23.61 31.76
N LYS A 507 -9.64 22.43 32.26
CA LYS A 507 -10.81 22.22 33.13
C LYS A 507 -10.74 23.05 34.41
N THR A 508 -9.55 23.19 35.00
CA THR A 508 -9.37 24.11 36.15
C THR A 508 -9.52 25.59 35.74
N ASN A 509 -9.09 25.96 34.53
CA ASN A 509 -9.25 27.32 34.02
C ASN A 509 -10.71 27.65 33.69
N VAL A 510 -11.47 26.71 33.12
CA VAL A 510 -12.93 26.83 32.91
C VAL A 510 -13.61 27.16 34.22
N ALA A 511 -13.38 26.38 35.29
CA ALA A 511 -13.99 26.62 36.59
C ALA A 511 -13.65 28.01 37.17
N LYS A 512 -12.42 28.51 36.96
CA LYS A 512 -12.02 29.86 37.38
C LYS A 512 -12.75 30.95 36.60
N VAL A 513 -12.86 30.81 35.28
CA VAL A 513 -13.53 31.78 34.41
C VAL A 513 -15.03 31.77 34.64
N GLU A 514 -15.66 30.61 34.83
CA GLU A 514 -17.07 30.49 35.21
C GLU A 514 -17.37 31.19 36.54
N SER A 515 -16.51 30.99 37.56
CA SER A 515 -16.62 31.71 38.83
C SER A 515 -16.47 33.23 38.66
N TYR A 516 -15.56 33.68 37.81
CA TYR A 516 -15.38 35.10 37.50
C TYR A 516 -16.59 35.70 36.76
N ILE A 517 -17.16 34.97 35.79
CA ILE A 517 -18.40 35.35 35.09
C ILE A 517 -19.54 35.48 36.09
N ALA A 518 -19.74 34.50 36.97
CA ALA A 518 -20.78 34.55 37.99
C ALA A 518 -20.63 35.79 38.91
N SER A 519 -19.39 36.10 39.33
CA SER A 519 -19.09 37.29 40.11
C SER A 519 -19.37 38.60 39.36
N LEU A 520 -19.08 38.66 38.06
CA LEU A 520 -19.38 39.84 37.23
C LEU A 520 -20.89 40.01 37.02
N GLU A 521 -21.63 38.91 36.79
CA GLU A 521 -23.10 38.94 36.67
C GLU A 521 -23.74 39.44 37.96
N GLU A 522 -23.28 38.96 39.12
CA GLU A 522 -23.73 39.44 40.43
C GLU A 522 -23.39 40.93 40.66
N ARG A 523 -22.19 41.36 40.28
CA ARG A 523 -21.83 42.80 40.39
C ARG A 523 -22.67 43.67 39.48
N ILE A 524 -23.04 43.20 38.28
CA ILE A 524 -23.93 43.94 37.37
C ILE A 524 -25.34 44.02 37.94
N THR A 525 -25.89 42.94 38.51
CA THR A 525 -27.22 42.95 39.11
C THR A 525 -27.30 43.83 40.35
N VAL A 526 -26.25 43.85 41.19
CA VAL A 526 -26.19 44.74 42.38
C VAL A 526 -25.98 46.21 42.01
N THR A 527 -25.39 46.50 40.83
CA THR A 527 -25.12 47.88 40.38
C THR A 527 -26.29 48.49 39.60
N LYS A 528 -27.19 47.65 39.05
CA LYS A 528 -28.48 48.06 38.47
C LYS A 528 -29.49 48.35 39.56
#